data_AF-A0A971U731-F1
#
_entry.id   AF-A0A971U731-F1
#
_cell.length_a   1.000
_cell.length_b   1.000
_cell.length_c   1.000
_cell.angle_alpha   90.00
_cell.angle_beta   90.00
_cell.angle_gamma   90.00
#
_symmetry.space_group_name_H-M   'P 1'
#
loop_
_entity.id
_entity.type
_entity.pdbx_description
1 polymer ?
#
loop_
_entity_poly.entity_id
_entity_poly.type
_entity_poly.pdbx_seq_one_letter_code
_entity_poly.pdbx_strand_id
1 'polypeptide(L)' 'MATLAKDIRNVVLLGHGSSGKTTLAEALLFKSGAISRVGRV' A
#
# COMPACT_ATOMS: atom_id res chain seq x y z
N MET A 1 -2.53 -0.77 21.91
CA MET A 1 -1.09 -0.83 21.57
C MET A 1 -0.60 0.59 21.36
N ALA A 2 0.47 1.03 22.03
CA ALA A 2 1.08 2.32 21.73
C ALA A 2 1.95 2.18 20.48
N THR A 3 1.72 3.00 19.45
CA THR A 3 2.56 3.07 18.26
C THR A 3 3.82 3.88 18.60
N LEU A 4 5.01 3.30 18.46
CA LEU A 4 6.26 4.01 18.66
C LEU A 4 6.76 4.56 17.32
N ALA A 5 7.56 5.64 17.37
CA ALA A 5 8.13 6.24 16.16
C ALA A 5 8.92 5.23 15.31
N LYS A 6 9.56 4.24 15.94
CA LYS A 6 10.31 3.16 15.26
C LYS A 6 9.42 2.22 14.42
N ASP A 7 8.11 2.20 14.69
CA ASP A 7 7.15 1.33 14.02
C ASP A 7 6.58 1.98 12.74
N ILE A 8 6.77 3.29 12.55
CA ILE A 8 6.28 4.02 11.37
C ILE A 8 7.27 3.87 10.21
N ARG A 9 6.77 3.44 9.05
CA ARG A 9 7.55 3.30 7.81
C ARG A 9 6.99 4.21 6.73
N ASN A 10 7.67 5.33 6.48
CA ASN A 10 7.35 6.21 5.37
C ASN A 10 7.92 5.62 4.07
N VAL A 11 7.05 5.30 3.12
CA VAL A 11 7.43 4.67 1.85
C VAL A 11 6.74 5.36 0.67
N VAL A 12 7.35 5.29 -0.50
CA VAL A 12 6.80 5.81 -1.76
C VAL A 12 6.95 4.75 -2.86
N LEU A 13 5.95 4.63 -3.72
CA LEU A 13 6.00 3.77 -4.91
C LEU A 13 6.39 4.62 -6.12
N LEU A 14 7.54 4.34 -6.73
CA LEU A 14 8.09 5.07 -7.86
C LEU A 14 8.23 4.16 -9.08
N GLY A 15 8.05 4.72 -10.29
CA GLY A 15 8.16 3.98 -11.55
C GLY A 15 7.46 4.69 -12.72
N HIS A 16 7.76 4.24 -13.93
CA HIS A 16 7.22 4.78 -15.19
C HIS A 16 5.68 4.70 -15.29
N GLY A 17 5.08 5.38 -16.27
CA GLY A 17 3.66 5.18 -16.59
C GLY A 17 3.34 3.70 -16.81
N SER A 18 2.17 3.23 -16.35
CA SER A 18 1.75 1.82 -16.46
C SER A 18 2.62 0.80 -15.69
N SER A 19 3.54 1.22 -14.82
CA SER A 19 4.40 0.30 -14.04
C SER A 19 3.71 -0.43 -12.88
N GLY A 20 2.37 -0.37 -12.78
CA GLY A 20 1.61 -1.09 -11.75
C GLY A 20 1.64 -0.50 -10.32
N LYS A 21 2.09 0.76 -10.13
CA LYS A 21 2.15 1.40 -8.80
C LYS A 21 0.82 1.36 -8.05
N THR A 22 -0.28 1.70 -8.73
CA THR A 22 -1.62 1.73 -8.13
C THR A 22 -2.11 0.33 -7.78
N THR A 23 -1.87 -0.65 -8.67
CA THR A 23 -2.20 -2.06 -8.43
C THR A 23 -1.46 -2.61 -7.22
N LEU A 24 -0.17 -2.28 -7.06
CA LEU A 24 0.61 -2.69 -5.90
C LEU A 24 0.10 -2.03 -4.61
N ALA A 25 -0.25 -0.74 -4.65
CA ALA A 25 -0.82 -0.05 -3.50
C ALA A 25 -2.14 -0.69 -3.04
N GLU A 26 -3.04 -1.04 -3.97
CA GLU A 26 -4.28 -1.76 -3.66
C GLU A 26 -4.00 -3.13 -3.04
N ALA A 27 -3.05 -3.89 -3.59
CA ALA A 27 -2.69 -5.20 -3.04
C ALA A 27 -2.15 -5.11 -1.61
N LEU A 28 -1.35 -4.08 -1.29
CA LEU A 28 -0.85 -3.83 0.07
C LEU A 28 -1.99 -3.49 1.04
N LEU A 29 -2.92 -2.62 0.64
CA LEU A 29 -4.09 -2.25 1.46
C LEU A 29 -5.00 -3.45 1.72
N PHE A 30 -5.21 -4.30 0.72
CA PHE A 30 -5.97 -5.54 0.90
C PHE A 30 -5.24 -6.51 1.83
N LYS A 31 -3.92 -6.69 1.64
CA LYS A 31 -3.11 -7.57 2.48
C LYS A 31 -3.04 -7.13 3.94
N SER A 32 -3.06 -5.82 4.20
CA SER A 32 -3.09 -5.28 5.57
C SER A 32 -4.48 -5.34 6.22
N GLY A 33 -5.52 -5.76 5.49
CA GLY A 33 -6.90 -5.76 5.95
C GLY A 33 -7.53 -4.37 6.03
N ALA A 34 -6.90 -3.34 5.44
CA ALA A 34 -7.44 -1.98 5.41
C ALA A 34 -8.64 -1.86 4.44
N ILE A 35 -8.73 -2.76 3.45
CA ILE A 35 -9.88 -2.90 2.54
C ILE A 35 -10.27 -4.38 2.41
N SER A 36 -11.55 -4.64 2.13
CA SER A 36 -12.11 -6.00 2.06
C SER A 36 -12.08 -6.64 0.67
N ARG A 37 -11.71 -5.89 -0.37
CA ARG A 37 -11.60 -6.39 -1.76
C ARG A 37 -10.60 -5.56 -2.57
N VAL A 38 -10.03 -6.17 -3.61
CA VAL A 38 -9.19 -5.50 -4.60
C VAL A 38 -10.07 -4.93 -5.72
N GLY A 39 -9.81 -3.69 -6.14
CA GLY A 39 -10.47 -3.04 -7.27
C GLY A 39 -9.85 -3.38 -8.62
N ARG A 40 -10.26 -2.62 -9.65
CA ARG A 40 -9.67 -2.67 -10.98
C ARG A 40 -9.33 -1.25 -11.41
N VAL A 41 -8.08 -1.07 -11.81
CA VAL A 41 -7.48 0.19 -12.31
C VAL A 41 -7.06 0.03 -13.76
#